data_AF-A0A667XLZ0-F1
#
_entry.id   AF-A0A667XLZ0-F1
#
_cell.length_a   1.000
_cell.length_b   1.000
_cell.length_c   1.000
_cell.angle_alpha   90.00
_cell.angle_beta   90.00
_cell.angle_gamma   90.00
#
_symmetry.space_group_name_H-M   'P 1'
#
loop_
_entity.id
_entity.type
_entity.pdbx_description
1 polymer ?
#
loop_
_entity_poly.entity_id
_entity_poly.type
_entity_poly.pdbx_seq_one_letter_code
_entity_poly.pdbx_strand_id
1 'polypeptide(L)'
;METPEPGPADGEERMVELRPRTRSNPEGAEDRRSSTGSLGGNSNPNTPQPAVGSRVEGEGEASTSDSPPSSTTTTVSAATAQTAAPAAAGGTAANASVPLSTAAVAAKERPKPTQQPPLTTPIPPPEYHLRAPRVNCPEKVIICLDLSEEMSLQKLESFNGSKTNALNISQKMIEMFVRTKHKIDKRHEFALVVVNDDALWLSGFTSDPRELCSCLYDLETNVCESFNLEDLLNVIRQKIELPMMENVQTIPPPYVVRTLLIYSRHAGQLQFNPSEAVSKMLQSPYFFFDVVYLHNGAEEQGDESSWRENYTSFCNLDSKGMCYRFEVSLSGPAIELHNCMAKLLSHPLQRPFQSHASYSLLEGDDPQDIEATV
;
A
#
# COMPACT_ATOMS: atom_id res chain seq x y z
N MET A 1 -5.47 -72.01 -44.07
CA MET A 1 -5.80 -70.91 -45.00
C MET A 1 -6.21 -69.75 -44.13
N GLU A 2 -5.52 -68.60 -44.12
CA GLU A 2 -4.32 -68.14 -44.84
C GLU A 2 -3.51 -67.20 -43.92
N THR A 3 -2.22 -67.02 -44.22
CA THR A 3 -1.42 -65.88 -43.72
C THR A 3 -1.60 -64.68 -44.65
N PRO A 4 -1.50 -63.45 -44.12
CA PRO A 4 -0.76 -62.41 -44.84
C PRO A 4 0.38 -61.76 -44.03
N GLU A 5 1.24 -61.07 -44.76
CA GLU A 5 2.55 -60.49 -44.38
C GLU A 5 2.50 -59.16 -43.59
N PRO A 6 3.65 -58.70 -43.05
CA PRO A 6 3.73 -57.44 -42.30
C PRO A 6 3.71 -56.19 -43.20
N GLY A 7 3.02 -55.14 -42.74
CA GLY A 7 3.04 -53.80 -43.36
C GLY A 7 4.30 -52.98 -42.98
N PRO A 8 4.74 -52.05 -43.83
CA PRO A 8 6.00 -51.33 -43.66
C PRO A 8 5.91 -50.17 -42.66
N ALA A 9 7.08 -49.72 -42.19
CA ALA A 9 7.22 -48.46 -41.47
C ALA A 9 7.29 -47.30 -42.49
N ASP A 10 6.41 -46.32 -42.34
CA ASP A 10 6.54 -45.00 -42.97
C ASP A 10 6.71 -43.93 -41.88
N GLY A 11 7.73 -43.10 -42.04
CA GLY A 11 8.04 -42.00 -41.12
C GLY A 11 7.53 -40.68 -41.68
N GLU A 12 6.52 -40.10 -41.04
CA GLU A 12 6.11 -38.72 -41.34
C GLU A 12 6.94 -37.73 -40.52
N GLU A 13 7.94 -37.12 -41.16
CA GLU A 13 8.65 -35.96 -40.62
C GLU A 13 7.72 -34.75 -40.55
N ARG A 14 7.17 -34.47 -39.36
CA ARG A 14 6.42 -33.22 -39.15
C ARG A 14 7.40 -32.03 -39.17
N MET A 15 7.37 -31.27 -40.28
CA MET A 15 8.14 -30.04 -40.43
C MET A 15 8.03 -29.14 -39.20
N VAL A 16 9.18 -28.79 -38.61
CA VAL A 16 9.27 -27.81 -37.52
C VAL A 16 9.23 -26.42 -38.11
N GLU A 17 8.17 -25.67 -37.79
CA GLU A 17 8.03 -24.28 -38.22
C GLU A 17 9.07 -23.39 -37.52
N LEU A 18 10.03 -22.90 -38.31
CA LEU A 18 11.15 -22.09 -37.82
C LEU A 18 10.68 -20.70 -37.41
N ARG A 19 10.56 -20.46 -36.09
CA ARG A 19 10.29 -19.12 -35.54
C ARG A 19 11.33 -18.10 -36.05
N PRO A 20 10.92 -16.89 -36.47
CA PRO A 20 11.85 -15.87 -36.96
C PRO A 20 12.93 -15.50 -35.93
N ARG A 21 14.20 -15.46 -36.36
CA ARG A 21 15.33 -15.04 -35.54
C ARG A 21 15.31 -13.52 -35.32
N THR A 22 14.97 -13.08 -34.11
CA THR A 22 15.31 -11.74 -33.61
C THR A 22 16.35 -11.85 -32.49
N ARG A 23 17.24 -10.85 -32.43
CA ARG A 23 18.52 -10.92 -31.69
C ARG A 23 18.38 -10.45 -30.24
N SER A 24 18.55 -11.36 -29.28
CA SER A 24 19.30 -11.12 -28.02
C SER A 24 19.23 -12.34 -27.09
N ASN A 25 20.23 -13.22 -27.16
CA ASN A 25 20.41 -14.31 -26.21
C ASN A 25 21.60 -13.97 -25.29
N PRO A 26 21.44 -13.91 -23.95
CA PRO A 26 22.58 -13.92 -23.04
C PRO A 26 23.09 -15.35 -22.85
N GLU A 27 24.33 -15.62 -23.25
CA GLU A 27 25.04 -16.88 -22.96
C GLU A 27 25.19 -17.13 -21.46
N GLY A 28 25.20 -18.41 -21.06
CA GLY A 28 25.73 -18.83 -19.75
C GLY A 28 24.83 -19.72 -18.88
N ALA A 29 24.23 -20.79 -19.44
CA ALA A 29 23.50 -21.78 -18.64
C ALA A 29 23.49 -23.21 -19.22
N GLU A 30 24.64 -23.71 -19.70
CA GLU A 30 24.81 -25.11 -20.08
C GLU A 30 26.01 -25.72 -19.33
N ASP A 31 25.74 -26.48 -18.26
CA ASP A 31 26.33 -27.80 -17.99
C ASP A 31 26.10 -28.23 -16.53
N ARG A 32 25.23 -29.24 -16.35
CA ARG A 32 25.33 -30.34 -15.37
C ARG A 32 24.08 -31.20 -15.38
N ARG A 33 24.01 -32.13 -16.33
CA ARG A 33 23.21 -33.35 -16.17
C ARG A 33 23.99 -34.55 -16.71
N SER A 34 23.78 -35.70 -16.08
CA SER A 34 24.28 -37.04 -16.48
C SER A 34 25.74 -37.37 -16.12
N SER A 35 25.91 -38.09 -15.01
CA SER A 35 27.01 -39.05 -14.78
C SER A 35 26.61 -40.07 -13.70
N THR A 36 25.56 -40.84 -13.98
CA THR A 36 25.28 -42.10 -13.28
C THR A 36 25.94 -43.24 -14.05
N GLY A 37 27.14 -43.66 -13.63
CA GLY A 37 27.89 -44.75 -14.24
C GLY A 37 28.60 -45.58 -13.18
N SER A 38 28.02 -46.73 -12.83
CA SER A 38 28.67 -47.73 -12.01
C SER A 38 29.79 -48.42 -12.78
N LEU A 39 30.90 -48.81 -12.11
CA LEU A 39 31.50 -50.15 -12.15
C LEU A 39 32.84 -50.24 -11.38
N GLY A 40 32.85 -51.06 -10.31
CA GLY A 40 33.97 -51.94 -9.89
C GLY A 40 35.21 -51.38 -9.18
N GLY A 41 35.73 -52.12 -8.18
CA GLY A 41 37.20 -52.18 -7.98
C GLY A 41 37.85 -52.04 -6.59
N ASN A 42 37.38 -52.77 -5.56
CA ASN A 42 38.15 -53.31 -4.40
C ASN A 42 39.28 -52.55 -3.64
N SER A 43 39.25 -52.75 -2.30
CA SER A 43 40.36 -52.77 -1.31
C SER A 43 40.93 -51.41 -0.83
N ASN A 44 41.25 -51.18 0.45
CA ASN A 44 41.05 -51.94 1.71
C ASN A 44 40.98 -50.92 2.91
N PRO A 45 40.98 -51.27 4.23
CA PRO A 45 40.05 -50.61 5.17
C PRO A 45 40.70 -49.77 6.28
N ASN A 46 39.93 -48.84 6.86
CA ASN A 46 39.91 -48.68 8.32
C ASN A 46 38.60 -48.01 8.80
N THR A 47 37.99 -48.63 9.80
CA THR A 47 36.74 -48.28 10.49
C THR A 47 37.01 -47.40 11.74
N PRO A 48 36.00 -46.93 12.52
CA PRO A 48 34.53 -46.95 12.32
C PRO A 48 33.83 -45.57 12.50
N GLN A 49 32.58 -45.47 12.04
CA GLN A 49 31.58 -44.57 12.65
C GLN A 49 31.00 -45.19 13.94
N PRO A 50 30.40 -44.39 14.83
CA PRO A 50 29.18 -44.80 15.51
C PRO A 50 27.97 -44.00 14.98
N ALA A 51 26.81 -44.64 15.01
CA ALA A 51 25.54 -44.11 14.50
C ALA A 51 24.48 -44.09 15.61
N VAL A 52 23.53 -43.16 15.49
CA VAL A 52 22.14 -43.19 16.01
C VAL A 52 21.94 -43.36 17.55
N GLY A 53 21.23 -42.39 18.13
CA GLY A 53 20.51 -42.55 19.40
C GLY A 53 19.22 -41.71 19.39
N SER A 54 18.07 -42.35 19.51
CA SER A 54 16.74 -41.72 19.62
C SER A 54 16.29 -41.59 21.09
N ARG A 55 15.07 -41.04 21.34
CA ARG A 55 14.29 -41.02 22.61
C ARG A 55 14.75 -40.01 23.69
N VAL A 56 13.91 -39.39 24.54
CA VAL A 56 12.42 -39.22 24.58
C VAL A 56 12.01 -38.06 25.55
N GLU A 57 10.69 -37.81 25.62
CA GLU A 57 9.82 -36.94 26.48
C GLU A 57 10.24 -36.52 27.92
N GLY A 58 9.54 -35.49 28.44
CA GLY A 58 9.44 -35.03 29.84
C GLY A 58 9.43 -33.49 29.95
N GLU A 59 8.31 -32.75 30.08
CA GLU A 59 7.27 -32.65 31.15
C GLU A 59 7.65 -31.79 32.38
N GLY A 60 6.76 -30.85 32.76
CA GLY A 60 6.72 -30.15 34.06
C GLY A 60 7.69 -28.95 34.24
N GLU A 61 7.42 -27.93 35.08
CA GLU A 61 6.26 -27.58 35.93
C GLU A 61 6.20 -26.05 36.20
N ALA A 62 5.27 -25.59 37.05
CA ALA A 62 4.74 -24.22 37.07
C ALA A 62 5.34 -23.20 38.09
N SER A 63 5.01 -21.92 37.86
CA SER A 63 4.68 -20.83 38.80
C SER A 63 5.44 -20.60 40.12
N THR A 64 5.90 -19.36 40.33
CA THR A 64 5.67 -18.61 41.59
C THR A 64 5.48 -17.11 41.35
N SER A 65 4.45 -16.53 41.99
CA SER A 65 4.21 -15.09 42.15
C SER A 65 5.01 -14.49 43.31
N ASP A 66 5.33 -13.18 43.28
CA ASP A 66 5.14 -12.33 44.48
C ASP A 66 5.08 -10.82 44.20
N SER A 67 4.41 -10.09 45.10
CA SER A 67 4.35 -8.62 45.21
C SER A 67 4.02 -8.27 46.66
N PRO A 68 4.76 -7.37 47.33
CA PRO A 68 4.12 -6.13 47.88
C PRO A 68 5.14 -4.99 48.20
N PRO A 69 4.81 -3.92 49.00
CA PRO A 69 3.53 -3.27 49.32
C PRO A 69 3.50 -1.74 49.07
N SER A 70 2.33 -1.11 49.27
CA SER A 70 2.09 0.34 49.21
C SER A 70 2.07 1.04 50.59
N SER A 71 2.48 2.33 50.65
CA SER A 71 1.97 3.42 51.52
C SER A 71 2.81 4.69 51.26
N THR A 72 2.34 5.95 51.32
CA THR A 72 1.44 6.57 52.31
C THR A 72 0.71 7.80 51.74
N THR A 73 -0.54 8.01 52.16
CA THR A 73 -1.39 9.18 51.87
C THR A 73 -1.04 10.40 52.73
N THR A 74 -1.09 11.62 52.20
CA THR A 74 -1.27 12.84 53.00
C THR A 74 -2.32 13.76 52.39
N THR A 75 -3.39 14.00 53.13
CA THR A 75 -4.49 14.92 52.80
C THR A 75 -4.24 16.32 53.36
N VAL A 76 -4.58 17.37 52.60
CA VAL A 76 -5.01 18.66 53.19
C VAL A 76 -6.14 19.23 52.34
N SER A 77 -7.17 19.78 53.01
CA SER A 77 -8.43 20.19 52.40
C SER A 77 -8.70 21.70 52.54
N ALA A 78 -9.66 22.18 51.73
CA ALA A 78 -10.39 23.45 51.84
C ALA A 78 -9.62 24.73 51.41
N ALA A 79 -10.27 25.80 50.92
CA ALA A 79 -11.72 26.07 50.85
C ALA A 79 -12.13 26.97 49.65
N THR A 80 -13.37 26.77 49.20
CA THR A 80 -14.36 27.76 48.68
C THR A 80 -13.92 29.16 48.21
N ALA A 81 -14.35 29.54 47.00
CA ALA A 81 -15.19 30.73 46.78
C ALA A 81 -15.91 30.70 45.41
N GLN A 82 -17.22 31.00 45.41
CA GLN A 82 -17.99 31.33 44.21
C GLN A 82 -17.87 32.83 43.91
N THR A 83 -18.00 33.28 42.65
CA THR A 83 -19.16 34.09 42.16
C THR A 83 -18.90 34.89 40.87
N ALA A 84 -19.97 34.97 40.06
CA ALA A 84 -20.44 36.09 39.25
C ALA A 84 -19.66 36.58 37.99
N ALA A 85 -20.41 36.59 36.88
CA ALA A 85 -20.21 37.52 35.75
C ALA A 85 -20.67 38.95 36.12
N PRO A 86 -20.43 39.94 35.25
CA PRO A 86 -21.60 40.57 34.61
C PRO A 86 -21.40 40.92 33.13
N ALA A 87 -22.47 41.40 32.50
CA ALA A 87 -22.50 41.88 31.11
C ALA A 87 -22.96 43.35 31.02
N ALA A 88 -22.71 43.93 29.84
CA ALA A 88 -23.42 45.04 29.18
C ALA A 88 -23.06 46.53 29.43
N ALA A 89 -22.89 47.21 28.27
CA ALA A 89 -23.34 48.57 27.90
C ALA A 89 -22.59 49.84 28.35
N GLY A 90 -22.50 50.82 27.43
CA GLY A 90 -22.34 52.26 27.74
C GLY A 90 -21.36 53.05 26.87
N GLY A 91 -21.77 53.53 25.70
CA GLY A 91 -20.91 54.24 24.72
C GLY A 91 -20.57 55.72 25.01
N THR A 92 -19.90 56.35 24.05
CA THR A 92 -19.85 57.82 23.82
C THR A 92 -19.48 58.11 22.35
N ALA A 93 -19.82 59.31 21.84
CA ALA A 93 -19.88 59.58 20.39
C ALA A 93 -19.35 60.97 19.97
N ALA A 94 -18.93 61.09 18.70
CA ALA A 94 -18.94 62.29 17.84
C ALA A 94 -18.61 61.83 16.39
N ASN A 95 -19.45 62.02 15.35
CA ASN A 95 -19.66 63.24 14.53
C ASN A 95 -18.36 63.83 13.94
N ALA A 96 -18.24 64.22 12.66
CA ALA A 96 -19.04 64.05 11.42
C ALA A 96 -18.07 64.36 10.21
N SER A 97 -18.41 64.52 8.91
CA SER A 97 -19.64 64.54 8.08
C SER A 97 -19.27 64.32 6.60
N VAL A 98 -20.22 63.92 5.74
CA VAL A 98 -20.09 63.90 4.25
C VAL A 98 -20.26 65.32 3.66
N PRO A 99 -19.94 65.59 2.37
CA PRO A 99 -21.00 65.54 1.35
C PRO A 99 -20.59 65.01 -0.04
N LEU A 100 -21.62 64.75 -0.86
CA LEU A 100 -21.63 64.15 -2.20
C LEU A 100 -21.88 65.23 -3.29
N SER A 101 -21.79 64.84 -4.58
CA SER A 101 -22.35 65.50 -5.80
C SER A 101 -21.36 66.38 -6.60
N THR A 102 -21.42 66.54 -7.93
CA THR A 102 -22.39 66.11 -8.97
C THR A 102 -21.73 66.05 -10.38
N ALA A 103 -22.42 65.52 -11.40
CA ALA A 103 -21.90 65.30 -12.75
C ALA A 103 -22.08 66.47 -13.75
N ALA A 104 -21.32 66.46 -14.85
CA ALA A 104 -21.57 67.20 -16.10
C ALA A 104 -20.92 66.51 -17.32
N VAL A 105 -21.38 66.80 -18.55
CA VAL A 105 -21.12 66.03 -19.80
C VAL A 105 -20.75 66.95 -20.97
N ALA A 106 -19.76 66.59 -21.83
CA ALA A 106 -19.80 66.79 -23.30
C ALA A 106 -18.57 66.31 -24.12
N ALA A 107 -18.85 65.73 -25.31
CA ALA A 107 -18.12 65.85 -26.59
C ALA A 107 -16.78 65.11 -26.91
N LYS A 108 -16.91 63.87 -27.42
CA LYS A 108 -16.60 63.43 -28.82
C LYS A 108 -15.18 63.55 -29.43
N GLU A 109 -14.56 62.38 -29.70
CA GLU A 109 -13.80 62.12 -30.96
C GLU A 109 -13.71 60.59 -31.30
N ARG A 110 -13.35 60.21 -32.55
CA ARG A 110 -13.19 58.80 -33.00
C ARG A 110 -12.12 58.64 -34.09
N PRO A 111 -11.05 57.86 -33.85
CA PRO A 111 -10.63 56.72 -34.70
C PRO A 111 -10.32 55.48 -33.82
N LYS A 112 -9.96 54.26 -34.27
CA LYS A 112 -9.93 53.48 -35.54
C LYS A 112 -10.04 51.98 -35.12
N PRO A 113 -10.43 50.98 -35.96
CA PRO A 113 -10.51 49.60 -35.50
C PRO A 113 -9.14 48.91 -35.53
N THR A 114 -8.64 48.47 -34.37
CA THR A 114 -7.52 47.53 -34.25
C THR A 114 -8.05 46.10 -34.11
N GLN A 115 -7.47 45.16 -34.85
CA GLN A 115 -7.77 43.74 -34.70
C GLN A 115 -7.33 43.26 -33.31
N GLN A 116 -8.24 42.64 -32.56
CA GLN A 116 -7.83 41.82 -31.41
C GLN A 116 -7.28 40.49 -31.95
N PRO A 117 -6.11 40.01 -31.47
CA PRO A 117 -5.71 38.64 -31.69
C PRO A 117 -6.70 37.69 -30.97
N PRO A 118 -6.87 36.45 -31.44
CA PRO A 118 -7.79 35.51 -30.81
C PRO A 118 -7.37 35.28 -29.36
N LEU A 119 -8.33 35.41 -28.44
CA LEU A 119 -8.19 35.01 -27.04
C LEU A 119 -7.97 33.50 -26.99
N THR A 120 -6.70 33.07 -26.96
CA THR A 120 -6.34 31.75 -26.46
C THR A 120 -6.71 31.72 -24.99
N THR A 121 -7.84 31.08 -24.67
CA THR A 121 -8.16 30.70 -23.30
C THR A 121 -6.97 29.91 -22.74
N PRO A 122 -6.39 30.32 -21.60
CA PRO A 122 -5.38 29.50 -20.96
C PRO A 122 -6.01 28.15 -20.64
N ILE A 123 -5.45 27.07 -21.20
CA ILE A 123 -5.75 25.72 -20.73
C ILE A 123 -5.36 25.74 -19.24
N PRO A 124 -6.28 25.42 -18.31
CA PRO A 124 -5.92 25.35 -16.90
C PRO A 124 -4.75 24.37 -16.76
N PRO A 125 -3.74 24.66 -15.92
CA PRO A 125 -2.65 23.72 -15.72
C PRO A 125 -3.25 22.37 -15.29
N PRO A 126 -2.77 21.23 -15.83
CA PRO A 126 -3.24 19.94 -15.35
C PRO A 126 -2.98 19.88 -13.84
N GLU A 127 -4.04 19.60 -13.08
CA GLU A 127 -4.07 19.85 -11.62
C GLU A 127 -2.96 19.09 -10.87
N TYR A 128 -2.43 18.03 -11.46
CA TYR A 128 -1.33 17.22 -10.94
C TYR A 128 -0.29 16.94 -12.03
N HIS A 129 0.98 17.19 -11.72
CA HIS A 129 2.12 16.82 -12.57
C HIS A 129 3.17 16.06 -11.74
N LEU A 130 3.40 14.79 -12.06
CA LEU A 130 4.55 14.07 -11.52
C LEU A 130 5.84 14.74 -12.03
N ARG A 131 6.57 15.39 -11.13
CA ARG A 131 7.80 16.11 -11.48
C ARG A 131 8.99 15.19 -11.74
N ALA A 132 8.98 13.97 -11.20
CA ALA A 132 10.08 13.01 -11.29
C ALA A 132 10.06 12.19 -12.60
N PRO A 133 11.22 11.79 -13.14
CA PRO A 133 11.30 10.95 -14.34
C PRO A 133 10.72 9.56 -14.10
N ARG A 134 10.07 8.99 -15.13
CA ARG A 134 9.46 7.65 -15.07
C ARG A 134 10.49 6.53 -15.20
N VAL A 135 11.16 6.20 -14.09
CA VAL A 135 12.26 5.21 -14.01
C VAL A 135 11.94 4.09 -13.02
N ASN A 136 12.48 2.89 -13.28
CA ASN A 136 12.44 1.74 -12.38
C ASN A 136 13.63 1.75 -11.40
N CYS A 137 13.74 2.78 -10.56
CA CYS A 137 14.68 2.77 -9.44
C CYS A 137 14.23 1.75 -8.36
N PRO A 138 15.14 1.29 -7.48
CA PRO A 138 14.78 0.53 -6.29
C PRO A 138 13.67 1.20 -5.46
N GLU A 139 12.76 0.40 -4.91
CA GLU A 139 11.76 0.87 -3.93
C GLU A 139 12.17 0.43 -2.52
N LYS A 140 12.13 1.37 -1.57
CA LYS A 140 12.05 1.11 -0.12
C LYS A 140 10.57 1.09 0.25
N VAL A 141 9.97 -0.10 0.29
CA VAL A 141 8.54 -0.28 0.58
C VAL A 141 8.34 -0.52 2.07
N ILE A 142 7.50 0.30 2.70
CA ILE A 142 7.10 0.18 4.11
C ILE A 142 5.67 -0.31 4.11
N ILE A 143 5.43 -1.47 4.70
CA ILE A 143 4.10 -2.07 4.79
C ILE A 143 3.60 -1.80 6.20
N CYS A 144 2.54 -0.98 6.31
CA CYS A 144 1.87 -0.65 7.56
C CYS A 144 0.59 -1.49 7.65
N LEU A 145 0.55 -2.43 8.59
CA LEU A 145 -0.58 -3.33 8.77
C LEU A 145 -1.29 -3.00 10.10
N ASP A 146 -2.54 -2.59 9.98
CA ASP A 146 -3.48 -2.52 11.11
C ASP A 146 -3.73 -3.92 11.68
N LEU A 147 -3.67 -4.02 13.00
CA LEU A 147 -3.87 -5.25 13.76
C LEU A 147 -5.05 -5.13 14.74
N SER A 148 -6.02 -4.25 14.45
CA SER A 148 -7.24 -4.16 15.23
C SER A 148 -8.12 -5.41 15.15
N GLU A 149 -9.10 -5.51 16.05
CA GLU A 149 -10.01 -6.66 16.12
C GLU A 149 -10.82 -6.90 14.84
N GLU A 150 -11.11 -5.86 14.05
CA GLU A 150 -11.80 -5.98 12.76
C GLU A 150 -11.07 -6.89 11.77
N MET A 151 -9.73 -6.93 11.85
CA MET A 151 -8.90 -7.80 11.00
C MET A 151 -9.06 -9.29 11.34
N SER A 152 -9.55 -9.61 12.54
CA SER A 152 -9.80 -10.98 13.01
C SER A 152 -11.17 -11.53 12.59
N LEU A 153 -12.10 -10.67 12.17
CA LEU A 153 -13.48 -11.03 11.87
C LEU A 153 -13.59 -11.94 10.64
N GLN A 154 -14.21 -13.11 10.81
CA GLN A 154 -14.42 -14.09 9.73
C GLN A 154 -15.58 -13.73 8.79
N LYS A 155 -15.62 -12.48 8.32
CA LYS A 155 -16.67 -11.92 7.46
C LYS A 155 -16.39 -12.16 5.96
N LEU A 156 -15.12 -12.09 5.55
CA LEU A 156 -14.69 -12.25 4.14
C LEU A 156 -14.95 -13.67 3.60
N GLU A 157 -15.24 -13.75 2.31
CA GLU A 157 -15.49 -15.03 1.61
C GLU A 157 -14.36 -15.39 0.65
N SER A 158 -13.80 -16.60 0.81
CA SER A 158 -12.82 -17.16 -0.13
C SER A 158 -13.50 -17.73 -1.38
N PHE A 159 -12.76 -17.91 -2.48
CA PHE A 159 -13.29 -18.41 -3.76
C PHE A 159 -14.00 -19.79 -3.69
N ASN A 160 -13.67 -20.61 -2.69
CA ASN A 160 -14.29 -21.90 -2.38
C ASN A 160 -15.53 -21.78 -1.44
N GLY A 161 -16.00 -20.56 -1.15
CA GLY A 161 -17.09 -20.29 -0.20
C GLY A 161 -16.69 -20.35 1.28
N SER A 162 -15.43 -20.67 1.63
CA SER A 162 -15.03 -20.71 3.05
C SER A 162 -14.82 -19.30 3.61
N LYS A 163 -15.39 -19.03 4.78
CA LYS A 163 -15.15 -17.78 5.51
C LYS A 163 -13.71 -17.70 6.02
N THR A 164 -13.16 -16.49 6.00
CA THR A 164 -11.79 -16.15 6.42
C THR A 164 -11.79 -14.76 7.04
N ASN A 165 -10.74 -14.44 7.80
CA ASN A 165 -10.52 -13.09 8.30
C ASN A 165 -9.62 -12.26 7.38
N ALA A 166 -9.58 -10.94 7.61
CA ALA A 166 -8.82 -10.01 6.79
C ALA A 166 -7.31 -10.07 7.09
N LEU A 167 -6.88 -10.44 8.30
CA LEU A 167 -5.47 -10.66 8.61
C LEU A 167 -4.87 -11.77 7.74
N ASN A 168 -5.50 -12.96 7.69
CA ASN A 168 -5.01 -14.11 6.90
C ASN A 168 -4.92 -13.80 5.40
N ILE A 169 -5.84 -12.99 4.87
CA ILE A 169 -5.80 -12.55 3.46
C ILE A 169 -4.73 -11.46 3.27
N SER A 170 -4.58 -10.56 4.23
CA SER A 170 -3.54 -9.52 4.24
C SER A 170 -2.14 -10.13 4.23
N GLN A 171 -1.87 -11.11 5.08
CA GLN A 171 -0.61 -11.85 5.10
C GLN A 171 -0.30 -12.49 3.73
N LYS A 172 -1.28 -13.20 3.14
CA LYS A 172 -1.11 -13.84 1.81
C LYS A 172 -0.88 -12.82 0.70
N MET A 173 -1.64 -11.72 0.65
CA MET A 173 -1.47 -10.71 -0.40
C MET A 173 -0.16 -9.93 -0.24
N ILE A 174 0.29 -9.66 1.00
CA ILE A 174 1.59 -9.05 1.30
C ILE A 174 2.73 -9.98 0.90
N GLU A 175 2.67 -11.28 1.25
CA GLU A 175 3.67 -12.27 0.80
C GLU A 175 3.78 -12.30 -0.73
N MET A 176 2.63 -12.40 -1.42
CA MET A 176 2.60 -12.37 -2.89
C MET A 176 3.18 -11.07 -3.45
N PHE A 177 2.86 -9.92 -2.84
CA PHE A 177 3.39 -8.61 -3.23
C PHE A 177 4.91 -8.58 -3.09
N VAL A 178 5.45 -8.86 -1.90
CA VAL A 178 6.88 -8.75 -1.60
C VAL A 178 7.70 -9.71 -2.47
N ARG A 179 7.26 -10.98 -2.60
CA ARG A 179 7.91 -11.96 -3.50
C ARG A 179 7.88 -11.51 -4.96
N THR A 180 6.79 -10.91 -5.42
CA THR A 180 6.67 -10.44 -6.81
C THR A 180 7.52 -9.21 -7.07
N LYS A 181 7.55 -8.23 -6.16
CA LYS A 181 8.42 -7.05 -6.24
C LYS A 181 9.90 -7.44 -6.25
N HIS A 182 10.34 -8.33 -5.35
CA HIS A 182 11.71 -8.85 -5.34
C HIS A 182 12.07 -9.61 -6.62
N LYS A 183 11.10 -10.32 -7.24
CA LYS A 183 11.30 -10.99 -8.54
C LYS A 183 11.46 -10.00 -9.70
N ILE A 184 10.80 -8.83 -9.64
CA ILE A 184 10.93 -7.77 -10.63
C ILE A 184 12.29 -7.07 -10.50
N ASP A 185 12.69 -6.70 -9.29
CA ASP A 185 14.03 -6.16 -8.99
C ASP A 185 14.45 -6.54 -7.55
N LYS A 186 15.57 -7.26 -7.45
CA LYS A 186 16.11 -7.76 -6.18
C LYS A 186 16.67 -6.66 -5.27
N ARG A 187 16.83 -5.44 -5.78
CA ARG A 187 17.32 -4.27 -5.04
C ARG A 187 16.21 -3.58 -4.24
N HIS A 188 14.95 -3.98 -4.43
CA HIS A 188 13.85 -3.51 -3.60
C HIS A 188 14.04 -3.99 -2.17
N GLU A 189 13.79 -3.09 -1.23
CA GLU A 189 13.86 -3.34 0.20
C GLU A 189 12.48 -3.17 0.81
N PHE A 190 12.17 -4.00 1.80
CA PHE A 190 10.85 -4.06 2.43
C PHE A 190 11.01 -3.92 3.94
N ALA A 191 10.11 -3.18 4.57
CA ALA A 191 9.99 -3.04 6.01
C ALA A 191 8.55 -3.30 6.45
N LEU A 192 8.38 -3.74 7.69
CA LEU A 192 7.06 -4.03 8.28
C LEU A 192 6.86 -3.15 9.52
N VAL A 193 5.76 -2.42 9.51
CA VAL A 193 5.25 -1.61 10.63
C VAL A 193 3.88 -2.17 10.98
N VAL A 194 3.64 -2.40 12.27
CA VAL A 194 2.33 -2.82 12.78
C VAL A 194 1.65 -1.65 13.49
N VAL A 195 0.32 -1.59 13.39
CA VAL A 195 -0.49 -0.50 13.92
C VAL A 195 -1.51 -1.07 14.90
N ASN A 196 -1.28 -0.84 16.19
CA ASN A 196 -2.24 -1.06 17.27
C ASN A 196 -2.76 0.34 17.69
N ASP A 197 -2.91 0.63 18.99
CA ASP A 197 -3.02 2.03 19.43
C ASP A 197 -1.78 2.85 19.06
N ASP A 198 -0.60 2.27 19.30
CA ASP A 198 0.70 2.78 18.84
C ASP A 198 1.15 2.14 17.52
N ALA A 199 1.96 2.88 16.75
CA ALA A 199 2.65 2.38 15.57
C ALA A 199 4.04 1.84 15.92
N LEU A 200 4.30 0.55 15.64
CA LEU A 200 5.56 -0.12 15.96
C LEU A 200 6.29 -0.58 14.69
N TRP A 201 7.54 -0.13 14.52
CA TRP A 201 8.42 -0.61 13.45
C TRP A 201 8.97 -1.99 13.81
N LEU A 202 8.36 -3.04 13.28
CA LEU A 202 8.64 -4.44 13.63
C LEU A 202 9.84 -5.02 12.87
N SER A 203 9.96 -4.74 11.57
CA SER A 203 11.07 -5.25 10.74
C SER A 203 11.76 -4.13 9.97
N GLY A 204 13.09 -4.08 10.06
CA GLY A 204 13.94 -3.15 9.29
C GLY A 204 13.83 -3.35 7.77
N PHE A 205 14.42 -2.43 7.01
CA PHE A 205 14.56 -2.63 5.57
C PHE A 205 15.43 -3.84 5.27
N THR A 206 14.87 -4.84 4.60
CA THR A 206 15.57 -6.02 4.09
C THR A 206 15.19 -6.27 2.63
N SER A 207 16.14 -6.78 1.85
CA SER A 207 15.87 -7.24 0.47
C SER A 207 15.48 -8.73 0.42
N ASP A 208 15.51 -9.46 1.54
CA ASP A 208 15.06 -10.86 1.60
C ASP A 208 13.57 -10.97 1.97
N PRO A 209 12.70 -11.43 1.05
CA PRO A 209 11.28 -11.64 1.35
C PRO A 209 11.02 -12.56 2.55
N ARG A 210 11.93 -13.50 2.85
CA ARG A 210 11.74 -14.52 3.89
C ARG A 210 11.75 -13.92 5.29
N GLU A 211 12.61 -12.94 5.54
CA GLU A 211 12.70 -12.26 6.83
C GLU A 211 11.40 -11.50 7.13
N LEU A 212 10.91 -10.69 6.17
CA LEU A 212 9.62 -10.01 6.32
C LEU A 212 8.46 -10.99 6.47
N CYS A 213 8.41 -12.06 5.65
CA CYS A 213 7.34 -13.05 5.76
C CYS A 213 7.35 -13.78 7.11
N SER A 214 8.54 -14.01 7.70
CA SER A 214 8.64 -14.62 9.04
C SER A 214 7.99 -13.74 10.10
N CYS A 215 8.21 -12.42 10.09
CA CYS A 215 7.55 -11.50 11.01
C CYS A 215 6.04 -11.37 10.71
N LEU A 216 5.65 -11.38 9.43
CA LEU A 216 4.28 -11.19 8.97
C LEU A 216 3.31 -12.30 9.42
N TYR A 217 3.79 -13.54 9.51
CA TYR A 217 2.99 -14.70 9.94
C TYR A 217 3.00 -14.93 11.46
N ASP A 218 3.76 -14.13 12.22
CA ASP A 218 3.86 -14.15 13.69
C ASP A 218 3.04 -13.01 14.34
N LEU A 219 1.98 -12.57 13.64
CA LEU A 219 1.14 -11.43 14.05
C LEU A 219 -0.20 -11.87 14.60
N GLU A 220 -0.60 -11.25 15.71
CA GLU A 220 -1.92 -11.38 16.35
C GLU A 220 -2.66 -10.05 16.36
N THR A 221 -3.99 -10.08 16.41
CA THR A 221 -4.84 -8.88 16.48
C THR A 221 -5.14 -8.48 17.93
N ASN A 222 -5.22 -7.18 18.18
CA ASN A 222 -5.52 -6.58 19.48
C ASN A 222 -6.82 -5.76 19.43
N VAL A 223 -7.52 -5.67 20.56
CA VAL A 223 -8.54 -4.63 20.75
C VAL A 223 -7.81 -3.29 20.84
N CYS A 224 -8.12 -2.37 19.93
CA CYS A 224 -7.47 -1.06 19.85
C CYS A 224 -8.55 0.04 19.92
N GLU A 225 -8.32 1.08 20.73
CA GLU A 225 -9.30 2.15 20.96
C GLU A 225 -9.06 3.38 20.06
N SER A 226 -7.83 3.58 19.59
CA SER A 226 -7.42 4.81 18.89
C SER A 226 -6.37 4.55 17.81
N PHE A 227 -6.28 5.42 16.81
CA PHE A 227 -5.18 5.39 15.84
C PHE A 227 -4.75 6.82 15.49
N ASN A 228 -3.48 7.13 15.75
CA ASN A 228 -2.89 8.41 15.36
C ASN A 228 -2.03 8.25 14.09
N LEU A 229 -2.54 8.79 12.99
CA LEU A 229 -1.87 8.80 11.70
C LEU A 229 -0.59 9.66 11.70
N GLU A 230 -0.53 10.73 12.49
CA GLU A 230 0.69 11.52 12.62
C GLU A 230 1.80 10.76 13.37
N ASP A 231 1.46 9.94 14.37
CA ASP A 231 2.46 9.13 15.06
C ASP A 231 3.02 8.04 14.14
N LEU A 232 2.18 7.38 13.35
CA LEU A 232 2.64 6.46 12.29
C LEU A 232 3.59 7.16 11.30
N LEU A 233 3.20 8.35 10.81
CA LEU A 233 4.02 9.11 9.88
C LEU A 233 5.33 9.62 10.53
N ASN A 234 5.33 9.91 11.84
CA ASN A 234 6.54 10.26 12.57
C ASN A 234 7.46 9.05 12.79
N VAL A 235 6.93 7.87 13.11
CA VAL A 235 7.72 6.62 13.18
C VAL A 235 8.38 6.33 11.84
N ILE A 236 7.64 6.47 10.73
CA ILE A 236 8.19 6.36 9.37
C ILE A 236 9.28 7.42 9.14
N ARG A 237 8.99 8.70 9.39
CA ARG A 237 9.91 9.83 9.17
C ARG A 237 11.22 9.72 9.96
N GLN A 238 11.19 9.10 11.15
CA GLN A 238 12.38 8.86 11.96
C GLN A 238 13.25 7.68 11.47
N LYS A 239 12.71 6.81 10.61
CA LYS A 239 13.36 5.59 10.12
C LYS A 239 13.77 5.65 8.64
N ILE A 240 13.39 6.70 7.93
CA ILE A 240 13.74 6.91 6.52
C ILE A 240 14.64 8.11 6.32
N GLU A 241 15.43 8.05 5.25
CA GLU A 241 16.01 9.21 4.59
C GLU A 241 15.38 9.34 3.20
N LEU A 242 15.21 10.56 2.72
CA LEU A 242 14.65 10.85 1.40
C LEU A 242 15.75 11.35 0.46
N PRO A 243 15.82 10.88 -0.80
CA PRO A 243 16.82 11.36 -1.75
C PRO A 243 16.71 12.85 -2.00
N MET A 244 17.86 13.53 -2.06
CA MET A 244 17.97 14.91 -2.52
C MET A 244 18.64 14.92 -3.89
N MET A 245 18.01 15.54 -4.89
CA MET A 245 18.48 15.57 -6.28
C MET A 245 18.57 17.01 -6.77
N GLU A 246 19.66 17.37 -7.46
CA GLU A 246 19.86 18.71 -8.01
C GLU A 246 18.77 19.12 -9.01
N ASN A 247 18.33 18.17 -9.87
CA ASN A 247 17.23 18.37 -10.79
C ASN A 247 16.26 17.17 -10.77
N VAL A 248 15.14 17.38 -10.08
CA VAL A 248 14.04 16.42 -9.94
C VAL A 248 13.43 16.00 -11.29
N GLN A 249 13.50 16.83 -12.34
CA GLN A 249 12.82 16.56 -13.62
C GLN A 249 13.61 15.64 -14.56
N THR A 250 14.93 15.55 -14.38
CA THR A 250 15.80 14.85 -15.34
C THR A 250 16.68 13.79 -14.71
N ILE A 251 17.06 13.94 -13.44
CA ILE A 251 17.97 13.00 -12.77
C ILE A 251 17.14 11.95 -12.02
N PRO A 252 17.24 10.66 -12.36
CA PRO A 252 16.53 9.61 -11.64
C PRO A 252 17.06 9.49 -10.20
N PRO A 253 16.19 9.32 -9.20
CA PRO A 253 16.63 9.13 -7.81
C PRO A 253 17.28 7.75 -7.63
N PRO A 254 18.19 7.59 -6.64
CA PRO A 254 18.82 6.30 -6.34
C PRO A 254 17.83 5.24 -5.83
N TYR A 255 16.73 5.68 -5.21
CA TYR A 255 15.59 4.87 -4.76
C TYR A 255 14.37 5.78 -4.56
N VAL A 256 13.20 5.20 -4.31
CA VAL A 256 12.02 5.91 -3.77
C VAL A 256 11.53 5.24 -2.50
N VAL A 257 10.88 6.00 -1.63
CA VAL A 257 10.22 5.47 -0.42
C VAL A 257 8.72 5.40 -0.66
N ARG A 258 8.11 4.26 -0.33
CA ARG A 258 6.69 4.02 -0.55
C ARG A 258 6.06 3.33 0.64
N THR A 259 5.10 3.98 1.27
CA THR A 259 4.29 3.39 2.33
C THR A 259 3.03 2.77 1.74
N LEU A 260 2.68 1.55 2.16
CA LEU A 260 1.40 0.89 1.89
C LEU A 260 0.68 0.72 3.24
N LEU A 261 -0.39 1.46 3.47
CA LEU A 261 -1.23 1.30 4.66
C LEU A 261 -2.40 0.35 4.34
N ILE A 262 -2.52 -0.74 5.11
CA ILE A 262 -3.70 -1.60 5.18
C ILE A 262 -4.39 -1.25 6.49
N TYR A 263 -5.57 -0.63 6.42
CA TYR A 263 -6.30 -0.08 7.57
C TYR A 263 -7.75 -0.57 7.57
N SER A 264 -8.32 -0.88 8.74
CA SER A 264 -9.60 -1.59 8.83
C SER A 264 -10.61 -1.00 9.83
N ARG A 265 -10.22 0.01 10.61
CA ARG A 265 -11.06 0.49 11.72
C ARG A 265 -12.25 1.30 11.24
N HIS A 266 -13.40 0.96 11.82
CA HIS A 266 -14.70 1.59 11.55
C HIS A 266 -14.97 2.79 12.47
N ALA A 267 -14.38 2.79 13.66
CA ALA A 267 -14.53 3.80 14.70
C ALA A 267 -13.22 4.59 14.93
N GLY A 268 -13.36 5.76 15.55
CA GLY A 268 -12.25 6.70 15.76
C GLY A 268 -12.08 7.66 14.57
N GLN A 269 -12.10 8.95 14.87
CA GLN A 269 -11.78 9.98 13.87
C GLN A 269 -10.27 9.99 13.65
N LEU A 270 -9.82 9.89 12.39
CA LEU A 270 -8.43 10.10 12.01
C LEU A 270 -8.00 11.54 12.32
N GLN A 271 -7.48 11.76 13.53
CA GLN A 271 -6.86 13.02 13.91
C GLN A 271 -5.57 13.19 13.11
N PHE A 272 -5.54 14.18 12.22
CA PHE A 272 -4.40 14.44 11.36
C PHE A 272 -4.16 15.94 11.19
N ASN A 273 -3.14 16.46 11.89
CA ASN A 273 -2.73 17.86 11.85
C ASN A 273 -1.20 17.95 11.60
N PRO A 274 -0.73 17.52 10.41
CA PRO A 274 0.66 17.19 10.18
C PRO A 274 1.61 18.34 10.49
N SER A 275 2.53 18.08 11.43
CA SER A 275 3.71 18.92 11.65
C SER A 275 4.43 19.27 10.34
N GLU A 276 5.16 20.39 10.35
CA GLU A 276 5.91 20.87 9.18
C GLU A 276 6.87 19.80 8.62
N ALA A 277 7.44 18.97 9.50
CA ALA A 277 8.33 17.87 9.13
C ALA A 277 7.60 16.73 8.38
N VAL A 278 6.41 16.33 8.83
CA VAL A 278 5.56 15.35 8.13
C VAL A 278 5.04 15.93 6.82
N SER A 279 4.63 17.20 6.81
CA SER A 279 4.20 17.92 5.60
C SER A 279 5.30 17.95 4.53
N LYS A 280 6.56 18.24 4.90
CA LYS A 280 7.71 18.20 3.98
C LYS A 280 7.99 16.78 3.45
N MET A 281 7.82 15.75 4.29
CA MET A 281 7.95 14.35 3.87
C MET A 281 6.90 13.99 2.81
N LEU A 282 5.62 14.28 3.08
CA LEU A 282 4.51 14.02 2.16
C LEU A 282 4.65 14.77 0.84
N GLN A 283 5.14 16.01 0.85
CA GLN A 283 5.38 16.82 -0.35
C GLN A 283 6.58 16.35 -1.20
N SER A 284 7.46 15.48 -0.68
CA SER A 284 8.62 14.98 -1.42
C SER A 284 8.22 14.28 -2.73
N PRO A 285 8.90 14.52 -3.87
CA PRO A 285 8.63 13.82 -5.12
C PRO A 285 9.02 12.33 -5.09
N TYR A 286 9.72 11.89 -4.04
CA TYR A 286 10.23 10.52 -3.88
C TYR A 286 9.61 9.77 -2.70
N PHE A 287 8.63 10.39 -2.01
CA PHE A 287 7.79 9.72 -1.01
C PHE A 287 6.40 9.46 -1.59
N PHE A 288 5.92 8.24 -1.42
CA PHE A 288 4.59 7.80 -1.82
C PHE A 288 3.90 7.17 -0.62
N PHE A 289 2.60 7.39 -0.50
CA PHE A 289 1.74 6.78 0.49
C PHE A 289 0.54 6.22 -0.28
N ASP A 290 0.26 4.94 -0.15
CA ASP A 290 -0.90 4.27 -0.74
C ASP A 290 -1.74 3.65 0.38
N VAL A 291 -3.04 3.51 0.15
CA VAL A 291 -3.99 3.01 1.17
C VAL A 291 -4.86 1.91 0.58
N VAL A 292 -5.00 0.82 1.32
CA VAL A 292 -6.12 -0.13 1.23
C VAL A 292 -6.94 0.07 2.50
N TYR A 293 -8.11 0.68 2.37
CA TYR A 293 -9.05 0.90 3.47
C TYR A 293 -10.14 -0.17 3.39
N LEU A 294 -10.26 -0.95 4.46
CA LEU A 294 -11.22 -2.02 4.59
C LEU A 294 -12.38 -1.54 5.48
N HIS A 295 -13.62 -1.51 4.97
CA HIS A 295 -14.80 -1.19 5.78
C HIS A 295 -16.09 -1.75 5.17
N ASN A 296 -17.11 -1.94 6.00
CA ASN A 296 -18.43 -2.38 5.54
C ASN A 296 -19.35 -1.23 5.10
N GLY A 297 -18.89 0.02 5.22
CA GLY A 297 -19.61 1.20 4.75
C GLY A 297 -21.00 1.31 5.40
N ALA A 298 -22.05 1.29 4.58
CA ALA A 298 -23.45 1.36 5.03
C ALA A 298 -24.07 0.00 5.44
N GLU A 299 -23.34 -1.13 5.35
CA GLU A 299 -23.86 -2.44 5.78
C GLU A 299 -23.88 -2.62 7.31
N GLU A 300 -23.04 -1.87 8.03
CA GLU A 300 -23.06 -1.82 9.49
C GLU A 300 -23.96 -0.68 9.97
N GLN A 301 -24.75 -0.92 11.02
CA GLN A 301 -25.71 0.05 11.60
C GLN A 301 -25.01 1.18 12.40
N GLY A 302 -23.78 1.53 12.02
CA GLY A 302 -22.99 2.61 12.59
C GLY A 302 -23.33 3.97 11.97
N ASP A 303 -22.58 4.98 12.38
CA ASP A 303 -22.69 6.33 11.82
C ASP A 303 -22.01 6.38 10.42
N GLU A 304 -22.80 6.57 9.36
CA GLU A 304 -22.30 6.72 7.99
C GLU A 304 -21.27 7.85 7.82
N SER A 305 -21.17 8.80 8.74
CA SER A 305 -20.16 9.88 8.68
C SER A 305 -18.74 9.36 8.92
N SER A 306 -18.55 8.38 9.80
CA SER A 306 -17.22 8.03 10.34
C SER A 306 -16.24 7.53 9.28
N TRP A 307 -16.66 6.56 8.46
CA TRP A 307 -15.80 6.00 7.41
C TRP A 307 -15.55 7.00 6.27
N ARG A 308 -16.52 7.87 5.96
CA ARG A 308 -16.38 8.93 4.95
C ARG A 308 -15.38 9.99 5.39
N GLU A 309 -15.40 10.38 6.66
CA GLU A 309 -14.40 11.27 7.26
C GLU A 309 -13.01 10.65 7.19
N ASN A 310 -12.87 9.38 7.56
CA ASN A 310 -11.59 8.67 7.50
C ASN A 310 -11.05 8.54 6.06
N TYR A 311 -11.90 8.20 5.09
CA TYR A 311 -11.53 8.20 3.68
C TYR A 311 -11.12 9.59 3.17
N THR A 312 -11.81 10.64 3.62
CA THR A 312 -11.48 12.04 3.29
C THR A 312 -10.11 12.44 3.86
N SER A 313 -9.78 12.03 5.08
CA SER A 313 -8.44 12.21 5.67
C SER A 313 -7.35 11.53 4.83
N PHE A 314 -7.58 10.31 4.31
CA PHE A 314 -6.64 9.67 3.38
C PHE A 314 -6.52 10.38 2.02
N CYS A 315 -7.59 11.01 1.53
CA CYS A 315 -7.53 11.84 0.32
C CYS A 315 -6.64 13.07 0.54
N ASN A 316 -6.76 13.71 1.71
CA ASN A 316 -6.02 14.94 2.06
C ASN A 316 -4.50 14.74 2.23
N LEU A 317 -4.00 13.49 2.33
CA LEU A 317 -2.56 13.19 2.39
C LEU A 317 -1.81 13.45 1.07
N ASP A 318 -2.51 13.44 -0.06
CA ASP A 318 -1.90 13.37 -1.40
C ASP A 318 -2.15 14.64 -2.22
N SER A 319 -1.39 15.68 -1.91
CA SER A 319 -1.34 16.91 -2.71
C SER A 319 -0.76 16.74 -4.12
N LYS A 320 -0.31 15.53 -4.49
CA LYS A 320 0.34 15.23 -5.77
C LYS A 320 -0.54 14.41 -6.72
N GLY A 321 -1.69 13.91 -6.28
CA GLY A 321 -2.55 12.99 -7.03
C GLY A 321 -1.92 11.62 -7.32
N MET A 322 -0.80 11.28 -6.67
CA MET A 322 0.00 10.08 -6.97
C MET A 322 -0.26 8.91 -6.03
N CYS A 323 -1.03 9.09 -4.95
CA CYS A 323 -1.46 8.01 -4.05
C CYS A 323 -2.52 7.14 -4.74
N TYR A 324 -2.38 5.82 -4.61
CA TYR A 324 -3.43 4.87 -4.96
C TYR A 324 -4.21 4.53 -3.68
N ARG A 325 -5.53 4.77 -3.71
CA ARG A 325 -6.48 4.49 -2.62
C ARG A 325 -7.46 3.42 -3.08
N PHE A 326 -7.54 2.31 -2.36
CA PHE A 326 -8.51 1.26 -2.61
C PHE A 326 -9.44 1.12 -1.41
N GLU A 327 -10.73 1.19 -1.67
CA GLU A 327 -11.79 0.80 -0.75
C GLU A 327 -12.14 -0.68 -1.02
N VAL A 328 -12.27 -1.49 0.03
CA VAL A 328 -12.65 -2.91 -0.06
C VAL A 328 -13.57 -3.27 1.10
N SER A 329 -14.59 -4.10 0.86
CA SER A 329 -15.48 -4.56 1.94
C SER A 329 -14.79 -5.55 2.88
N LEU A 330 -15.09 -5.48 4.19
CA LEU A 330 -14.73 -6.52 5.17
C LEU A 330 -15.70 -7.72 5.15
N SER A 331 -16.89 -7.58 4.54
CA SER A 331 -17.91 -8.62 4.33
C SER A 331 -17.84 -9.30 2.96
N GLY A 332 -17.07 -8.73 2.03
CA GLY A 332 -17.06 -9.10 0.62
C GLY A 332 -16.17 -10.30 0.21
N PRO A 333 -16.03 -10.53 -1.11
CA PRO A 333 -15.14 -11.55 -1.66
C PRO A 333 -13.66 -11.22 -1.41
N ALA A 334 -12.92 -12.11 -0.76
CA ALA A 334 -11.51 -11.95 -0.43
C ALA A 334 -10.59 -11.74 -1.66
N ILE A 335 -11.06 -12.11 -2.86
CA ILE A 335 -10.36 -11.87 -4.12
C ILE A 335 -10.19 -10.36 -4.42
N GLU A 336 -11.06 -9.50 -3.89
CA GLU A 336 -10.95 -8.04 -4.08
C GLU A 336 -9.69 -7.47 -3.43
N LEU A 337 -9.34 -7.93 -2.22
CA LEU A 337 -8.08 -7.56 -1.55
C LEU A 337 -6.85 -7.98 -2.38
N HIS A 338 -6.85 -9.21 -2.89
CA HIS A 338 -5.80 -9.70 -3.78
C HIS A 338 -5.70 -8.85 -5.07
N ASN A 339 -6.83 -8.50 -5.68
CA ASN A 339 -6.88 -7.65 -6.87
C ASN A 339 -6.35 -6.23 -6.59
N CYS A 340 -6.69 -5.64 -5.44
CA CYS A 340 -6.19 -4.33 -5.03
C CYS A 340 -4.68 -4.34 -4.78
N MET A 341 -4.16 -5.35 -4.06
CA MET A 341 -2.72 -5.52 -3.83
C MET A 341 -1.95 -5.79 -5.14
N ALA A 342 -2.54 -6.50 -6.10
CA ALA A 342 -1.95 -6.70 -7.42
C ALA A 342 -1.80 -5.38 -8.21
N LYS A 343 -2.79 -4.48 -8.16
CA LYS A 343 -2.72 -3.13 -8.77
C LYS A 343 -1.58 -2.30 -8.14
N LEU A 344 -1.33 -2.48 -6.84
CA LEU A 344 -0.24 -1.84 -6.12
C LEU A 344 1.16 -2.36 -6.52
N LEU A 345 1.32 -3.47 -7.26
CA LEU A 345 2.64 -3.91 -7.75
C LEU A 345 3.34 -2.87 -8.65
N SER A 346 2.55 -2.00 -9.29
CA SER A 346 3.02 -0.94 -10.17
C SER A 346 4.01 0.02 -9.46
N HIS A 347 5.14 0.32 -10.11
CA HIS A 347 6.17 1.21 -9.56
C HIS A 347 5.64 2.66 -9.49
N PRO A 348 5.80 3.39 -8.37
CA PRO A 348 5.13 4.67 -8.17
C PRO A 348 5.58 5.78 -9.13
N LEU A 349 6.80 5.73 -9.68
CA LEU A 349 7.24 6.67 -10.73
C LEU A 349 6.76 6.30 -12.13
N GLN A 350 6.34 5.06 -12.37
CA GLN A 350 5.99 4.56 -13.70
C GLN A 350 4.48 4.39 -13.90
N ARG A 351 3.73 4.14 -12.83
CA ARG A 351 2.27 4.02 -12.87
C ARG A 351 1.60 5.34 -13.29
N PRO A 352 0.48 5.29 -14.01
CA PRO A 352 -0.32 6.49 -14.29
C PRO A 352 -1.06 6.95 -13.03
N PHE A 353 -1.77 8.07 -13.10
CA PHE A 353 -2.79 8.41 -12.09
C PHE A 353 -3.82 7.29 -11.98
N GLN A 354 -4.37 7.07 -10.78
CA GLN A 354 -5.28 5.94 -10.52
C GLN A 354 -6.52 5.97 -11.43
N SER A 355 -7.05 7.16 -11.72
CA SER A 355 -8.17 7.41 -12.65
C SER A 355 -7.87 6.99 -14.10
N HIS A 356 -6.60 6.82 -14.48
CA HIS A 356 -6.18 6.41 -15.81
C HIS A 356 -5.71 4.94 -15.87
N ALA A 357 -5.76 4.21 -14.75
CA ALA A 357 -5.30 2.82 -14.68
C ALA A 357 -6.43 1.84 -15.03
N SER A 358 -6.35 1.25 -16.23
CA SER A 358 -7.21 0.12 -16.63
C SER A 358 -6.40 -1.16 -16.80
N TYR A 359 -7.00 -2.29 -16.44
CA TYR A 359 -6.37 -3.62 -16.43
C TYR A 359 -7.10 -4.62 -17.34
N SER A 360 -8.39 -4.38 -17.62
CA SER A 360 -9.19 -5.14 -18.59
C SER A 360 -8.96 -4.58 -19.99
N LEU A 361 -7.83 -4.96 -20.60
CA LEU A 361 -7.44 -4.56 -21.96
C LEU A 361 -7.71 -5.63 -23.02
N LEU A 362 -8.17 -6.80 -22.60
CA LEU A 362 -8.73 -7.80 -23.50
C LEU A 362 -10.18 -7.38 -23.76
N GLU A 363 -10.57 -7.32 -25.04
CA GLU A 363 -11.95 -7.10 -25.44
C GLU A 363 -12.82 -8.21 -24.83
N GLY A 364 -14.01 -7.86 -24.35
CA GLY A 364 -14.86 -8.82 -23.66
C GLY A 364 -15.24 -9.98 -24.58
N ASP A 365 -15.41 -11.17 -24.00
CA ASP A 365 -16.00 -12.31 -24.72
C ASP A 365 -17.24 -11.84 -25.48
N ASP A 366 -17.26 -12.03 -26.80
CA ASP A 366 -18.39 -11.65 -27.65
C ASP A 366 -19.69 -12.17 -27.02
N PRO A 367 -20.76 -11.36 -26.96
CA PRO A 367 -22.04 -11.83 -26.45
C PRO A 367 -22.47 -13.01 -27.32
N GLN A 368 -22.53 -14.19 -26.70
CA GLN A 368 -22.84 -15.47 -27.34
C GLN A 368 -23.93 -15.28 -28.40
N ASP A 369 -23.64 -15.73 -29.62
CA ASP A 369 -24.59 -15.70 -30.75
C ASP A 369 -25.98 -16.07 -30.25
N ILE A 370 -26.87 -15.07 -30.23
CA ILE A 370 -28.24 -15.27 -29.77
C ILE A 370 -28.87 -16.25 -30.75
N GLU A 371 -29.06 -17.48 -30.29
CA GLU A 371 -29.54 -18.62 -31.08
C GLU A 371 -30.80 -18.21 -31.83
N ALA A 372 -30.63 -17.98 -33.15
CA ALA A 372 -31.69 -17.49 -34.03
C ALA A 372 -32.73 -18.59 -34.20
N THR A 373 -33.66 -18.65 -33.26
CA THR A 373 -34.64 -19.72 -33.14
C THR A 373 -35.83 -19.43 -34.06
N VAL A 374 -35.68 -19.92 -35.30
CA VAL A 374 -36.73 -20.21 -36.31
C VAL A 374 -37.54 -19.02 -36.84
#